data_AF-A0A7R9W1F2-F1
#
_entry.id   AF-A0A7R9W1F2-F1
#
_cell.length_a   1.000
_cell.length_b   1.000
_cell.length_c   1.000
_cell.angle_alpha   90.00
_cell.angle_beta   90.00
_cell.angle_gamma   90.00
#
_symmetry.space_group_name_H-M   'P 1'
#
loop_
_entity.id
_entity.type
_entity.pdbx_description
1 polymer ?
#
loop_
_entity_poly.entity_id
_entity_poly.type
_entity_poly.pdbx_seq_one_letter_code
_entity_poly.pdbx_strand_id
1 'polypeptide(L)'
;GTFGSLCHIQSFVLCNNIAVHMGDGLGRALGGLSGIFALFEDSEINGRAVYAEGSQRAFLAYCEEETAWTFTIVKEQPIDNNTLKSYLYTKFDPCTSWTAISPNTDSYDINVVPTDWLVRQDESWSEGIPFDFFRLWCNDCNTKKNPCSGAGKCDDDGRCSCDKGRYGATCSVRKPCTELIVDRSLARFERVL
;
A
#
# COMPACT_ATOMS: atom_id res chain seq x y z
N GLY A 1 30.33 20.57 22.12
CA GLY A 1 28.99 19.95 22.08
C GLY A 1 28.43 20.14 20.70
N THR A 2 28.46 19.08 19.90
CA THR A 2 27.88 19.05 18.57
C THR A 2 26.35 19.11 18.71
N PHE A 3 25.76 20.20 18.24
CA PHE A 3 24.31 20.30 18.07
C PHE A 3 23.94 19.31 16.96
N GLY A 4 23.36 18.17 17.34
CA GLY A 4 22.71 17.28 16.40
C GLY A 4 21.53 18.03 15.80
N SER A 5 21.61 18.34 14.52
CA SER A 5 20.51 18.86 13.74
C SER A 5 19.39 17.82 13.78
N LEU A 6 18.36 18.04 14.61
CA LEU A 6 17.08 17.36 14.41
C LEU A 6 16.58 17.83 13.05
N CYS A 7 16.74 16.99 12.02
CA CYS A 7 15.93 17.10 10.81
C CYS A 7 14.49 16.86 11.26
N HIS A 8 13.77 17.93 11.59
CA HIS A 8 12.33 17.92 11.45
C HIS A 8 12.05 17.66 9.97
N ILE A 9 11.77 16.40 9.64
CA ILE A 9 11.19 16.04 8.35
C ILE A 9 9.85 16.78 8.32
N GLN A 10 9.86 17.99 7.79
CA GLN A 10 8.64 18.70 7.42
C GLN A 10 7.89 17.75 6.51
N SER A 11 6.69 17.38 6.94
CA SER A 11 5.81 16.37 6.37
C SER A 11 5.66 16.56 4.86
N PHE A 12 6.53 15.91 4.08
CA PHE A 12 6.35 15.78 2.64
C PHE A 12 5.19 14.80 2.45
N VAL A 13 4.02 15.39 2.21
CA VAL A 13 2.71 14.83 1.84
C VAL A 13 2.68 13.30 1.72
N LEU A 14 2.61 12.61 2.86
CA LEU A 14 2.12 11.25 2.90
C LEU A 14 0.61 11.30 2.67
N CYS A 15 0.12 10.60 1.67
CA CYS A 15 -1.32 10.44 1.48
C CYS A 15 -1.89 9.62 2.64
N ASN A 16 -3.11 9.91 3.08
CA ASN A 16 -3.79 9.13 4.10
C ASN A 16 -4.15 7.75 3.56
N ASN A 17 -4.49 7.66 2.28
CA ASN A 17 -4.81 6.43 1.58
C ASN A 17 -3.97 6.31 0.32
N ILE A 18 -3.48 5.11 0.09
CA ILE A 18 -2.90 4.70 -1.19
C ILE A 18 -3.72 3.53 -1.74
N ALA A 19 -3.87 3.52 -3.06
CA ALA A 19 -4.37 2.36 -3.77
C ALA A 19 -3.17 1.57 -4.28
N VAL A 20 -3.20 0.26 -4.09
CA VAL A 20 -2.14 -0.66 -4.46
C VAL A 20 -2.74 -1.73 -5.36
N HIS A 21 -2.05 -2.02 -6.46
CA HIS A 21 -2.46 -3.02 -7.41
C HIS A 21 -1.25 -3.88 -7.79
N MET A 22 -1.38 -5.18 -7.56
CA MET A 22 -0.34 -6.17 -7.81
C MET A 22 -0.87 -7.24 -8.76
N GLY A 23 0.01 -7.77 -9.60
CA GLY A 23 -0.24 -9.00 -10.33
C GLY A 23 -0.23 -10.21 -9.40
N ASP A 24 -0.81 -11.31 -9.87
CA ASP A 24 -0.90 -12.58 -9.15
C ASP A 24 0.10 -13.63 -9.67
N GLY A 25 0.90 -13.29 -10.69
CA GLY A 25 1.78 -14.22 -11.39
C GLY A 25 2.86 -14.85 -10.51
N LEU A 26 3.31 -14.15 -9.46
CA LEU A 26 4.36 -14.62 -8.54
C LEU A 26 3.82 -15.20 -7.23
N GLY A 27 2.52 -15.07 -6.97
CA GLY A 27 1.90 -15.57 -5.76
C GLY A 27 0.42 -15.27 -5.73
N ARG A 28 -0.42 -16.31 -5.66
CA ARG A 28 -1.89 -16.17 -5.60
C ARG A 28 -2.38 -15.27 -4.47
N ALA A 29 -1.61 -15.18 -3.37
CA ALA A 29 -1.94 -14.32 -2.25
C ALA A 29 -1.75 -12.81 -2.56
N LEU A 30 -0.85 -12.45 -3.48
CA LEU A 30 -0.52 -11.04 -3.78
C LEU A 30 -1.65 -10.34 -4.54
N GLY A 31 -2.26 -11.02 -5.51
CA GLY A 31 -3.42 -10.48 -6.23
C GLY A 31 -4.60 -10.16 -5.29
N GLY A 32 -4.82 -11.02 -4.28
CA GLY A 32 -5.85 -10.82 -3.26
C GLY A 32 -5.59 -9.67 -2.28
N LEU A 33 -4.42 -9.05 -2.33
CA LEU A 33 -4.01 -7.93 -1.48
C LEU A 33 -3.93 -6.60 -2.25
N SER A 34 -4.40 -6.58 -3.50
CA SER A 34 -4.69 -5.34 -4.20
C SER A 34 -5.88 -4.64 -3.53
N GLY A 35 -5.76 -3.35 -3.26
CA GLY A 35 -6.78 -2.64 -2.50
C GLY A 35 -6.36 -1.26 -2.03
N ILE A 36 -7.09 -0.75 -1.04
CA ILE A 36 -6.79 0.52 -0.38
C ILE A 36 -6.04 0.22 0.91
N PHE A 37 -4.90 0.87 1.06
CA PHE A 37 -4.12 0.87 2.29
C PHE A 37 -4.24 2.26 2.91
N ALA A 38 -4.54 2.32 4.20
CA ALA A 38 -4.58 3.56 4.95
C ALA A 38 -3.33 3.71 5.80
N LEU A 39 -2.89 4.95 5.99
CA LEU A 39 -1.87 5.28 6.96
C LEU A 39 -2.36 4.85 8.35
N PHE A 40 -1.56 4.08 9.05
CA PHE A 40 -1.94 3.46 10.31
C PHE A 40 -2.14 4.53 11.39
N GLU A 41 -3.37 4.64 11.92
CA GLU A 41 -3.84 5.76 12.76
C GLU A 41 -3.06 5.93 14.07
N ASP A 42 -2.55 4.84 14.64
CA ASP A 42 -1.87 4.86 15.94
C ASP A 42 -0.37 5.20 15.86
N SER A 43 0.05 5.95 14.83
CA SER A 43 1.37 6.56 14.73
C SER A 43 2.53 5.58 14.84
N GLU A 44 3.02 5.17 13.69
CA GLU A 44 4.35 4.58 13.50
C GLU A 44 4.58 3.19 14.13
N ILE A 45 4.80 2.17 13.30
CA ILE A 45 5.36 0.90 13.79
C ILE A 45 6.87 1.09 13.86
N ASN A 46 7.44 1.01 15.07
CA ASN A 46 8.87 1.21 15.32
C ASN A 46 9.40 2.57 14.81
N GLY A 47 8.60 3.64 14.91
CA GLY A 47 9.01 4.98 14.49
C GLY A 47 8.91 5.25 12.98
N ARG A 48 8.18 4.41 12.22
CA ARG A 48 8.09 4.49 10.75
C ARG A 48 6.65 4.64 10.28
N ALA A 49 6.43 5.44 9.24
CA ALA A 49 5.15 5.49 8.56
C ALA A 49 4.80 4.09 7.99
N VAL A 50 3.61 3.61 8.33
CA VAL A 50 3.10 2.32 7.84
C VAL A 50 1.73 2.51 7.23
N TYR A 51 1.55 1.98 6.04
CA TYR A 51 0.24 1.81 5.42
C TYR A 51 -0.26 0.39 5.67
N ALA A 52 -1.48 0.25 6.17
CA ALA A 52 -2.11 -1.03 6.43
C ALA A 52 -3.33 -1.24 5.52
N GLU A 53 -3.46 -2.45 5.00
CA GLU A 53 -4.68 -2.91 4.34
C GLU A 53 -5.83 -3.04 5.36
N GLY A 54 -7.09 -2.94 4.92
CA GLY A 54 -8.27 -2.89 5.81
C GLY A 54 -8.42 -4.09 6.76
N SER A 55 -8.00 -5.29 6.35
CA SER A 55 -7.95 -6.48 7.23
C SER A 55 -6.67 -6.58 8.06
N GLN A 56 -5.74 -5.63 7.90
CA GLN A 56 -4.45 -5.53 8.58
C GLN A 56 -3.60 -6.79 8.40
N ARG A 57 -3.70 -7.42 7.22
CA ARG A 57 -2.88 -8.57 6.83
C ARG A 57 -1.68 -8.20 6.00
N ALA A 58 -1.68 -6.98 5.45
CA ALA A 58 -0.64 -6.49 4.58
C ALA A 58 -0.25 -5.07 4.98
N PHE A 59 1.04 -4.82 4.95
CA PHE A 59 1.64 -3.56 5.40
C PHE A 59 2.66 -3.06 4.38
N LEU A 60 2.72 -1.76 4.17
CA LEU A 60 3.82 -1.08 3.48
C LEU A 60 4.55 -0.18 4.48
N ALA A 61 5.87 -0.28 4.56
CA ALA A 61 6.68 0.54 5.44
C ALA A 61 7.98 0.97 4.77
N TYR A 62 8.51 2.13 5.14
CA TYR A 62 9.86 2.52 4.74
C TYR A 62 10.89 1.96 5.72
N CYS A 63 11.90 1.29 5.20
CA CYS A 63 12.92 0.59 5.97
C CYS A 63 14.30 1.20 5.69
N GLU A 64 14.87 1.80 6.74
CA GLU A 64 16.07 2.62 6.65
C GLU A 64 17.33 1.79 6.36
N GLU A 65 17.44 0.59 6.93
CA GLU A 65 18.60 -0.30 6.71
C GLU A 65 18.69 -0.74 5.24
N GLU A 66 17.53 -0.96 4.62
CA GLU A 66 17.37 -1.36 3.23
C GLU A 66 17.35 -0.16 2.29
N THR A 67 17.15 1.07 2.81
CA THR A 67 16.87 2.28 2.04
C THR A 67 15.73 2.06 1.04
N ALA A 68 14.66 1.40 1.46
CA ALA A 68 13.60 0.96 0.55
C ALA A 68 12.24 0.86 1.24
N TRP A 69 11.19 0.90 0.44
CA TRP A 69 9.85 0.53 0.89
C TRP A 69 9.68 -0.99 0.84
N THR A 70 9.15 -1.57 1.90
CA THR A 70 8.83 -2.98 1.97
C THR A 70 7.33 -3.20 1.97
N PHE A 71 6.91 -4.34 1.44
CA PHE A 71 5.55 -4.86 1.52
C PHE A 71 5.58 -6.19 2.27
N THR A 72 4.79 -6.30 3.34
CA THR A 72 4.85 -7.44 4.26
C THR A 72 3.47 -8.02 4.48
N ILE A 73 3.34 -9.35 4.35
CA ILE A 73 2.11 -10.08 4.63
C ILE A 73 2.25 -10.81 5.97
N VAL A 74 1.31 -10.58 6.89
CA VAL A 74 1.22 -11.31 8.15
C VAL A 74 0.50 -12.65 7.90
N LYS A 75 1.21 -13.75 8.11
CA LYS A 75 0.70 -15.11 7.88
C LYS A 75 -0.27 -15.58 8.97
N GLU A 76 -0.04 -15.16 10.22
CA GLU A 76 -0.85 -15.55 11.37
C GLU A 76 -1.80 -14.42 11.77
N GLN A 77 -3.10 -14.67 11.71
CA GLN A 77 -4.06 -13.67 12.19
C GLN A 77 -4.19 -13.74 13.72
N PRO A 78 -3.90 -12.64 14.44
CA PRO A 78 -4.26 -12.55 15.85
C PRO A 78 -5.78 -12.59 16.02
N ILE A 79 -6.21 -13.15 17.15
CA ILE A 79 -7.60 -13.55 17.41
C ILE A 79 -8.52 -12.32 17.62
N ASP A 80 -7.94 -11.16 17.95
CA ASP A 80 -8.65 -9.91 18.19
C ASP A 80 -7.77 -8.66 17.95
N ASN A 81 -8.41 -7.49 17.86
CA ASN A 81 -7.74 -6.21 17.58
C ASN A 81 -6.70 -5.78 18.62
N ASN A 82 -6.88 -6.12 19.91
CA ASN A 82 -5.92 -5.76 20.94
C ASN A 82 -4.67 -6.64 20.84
N THR A 83 -4.87 -7.93 20.57
CA THR A 83 -3.78 -8.88 20.27
C THR A 83 -3.04 -8.46 19.01
N LEU A 84 -3.75 -7.95 17.99
CA LEU A 84 -3.13 -7.43 16.78
C LEU A 84 -2.24 -6.22 17.04
N LYS A 85 -2.75 -5.21 17.76
CA LYS A 85 -1.91 -4.06 18.14
C LYS A 85 -0.68 -4.50 18.92
N SER A 86 -0.87 -5.32 19.96
CA SER A 86 0.24 -5.84 20.76
C SER A 86 1.28 -6.59 19.89
N TYR A 87 0.82 -7.45 18.98
CA TYR A 87 1.70 -8.15 18.04
C TYR A 87 2.45 -7.17 17.12
N LEU A 88 1.74 -6.21 16.53
CA LEU A 88 2.31 -5.20 15.65
C LEU A 88 3.39 -4.35 16.34
N TYR A 89 3.21 -4.03 17.62
CA TYR A 89 4.17 -3.20 18.37
C TYR A 89 5.34 -3.97 19.00
N THR A 90 5.20 -5.27 19.26
CA THR A 90 6.19 -6.00 20.07
C THR A 90 6.92 -7.10 19.30
N LYS A 91 6.33 -7.62 18.23
CA LYS A 91 6.84 -8.82 17.54
C LYS A 91 6.91 -8.70 16.03
N PHE A 92 6.17 -7.76 15.45
CA PHE A 92 6.18 -7.53 14.03
C PHE A 92 7.12 -6.39 13.67
N ASP A 93 8.04 -6.65 12.74
CA ASP A 93 8.77 -5.61 12.05
C ASP A 93 8.53 -5.76 10.54
N PRO A 94 7.90 -4.77 9.89
CA PRO A 94 7.69 -4.82 8.44
C PRO A 94 9.01 -4.79 7.65
N CYS A 95 10.14 -4.48 8.28
CA CYS A 95 11.47 -4.41 7.66
C CYS A 95 12.24 -5.74 7.71
N THR A 96 11.93 -6.66 8.63
CA THR A 96 12.69 -7.93 8.73
C THR A 96 12.06 -9.06 7.92
N SER A 97 10.75 -9.00 7.68
CA SER A 97 9.95 -10.12 7.17
C SER A 97 9.21 -9.79 5.88
N TRP A 98 9.80 -8.92 5.05
CA TRP A 98 9.15 -8.43 3.85
C TRP A 98 8.93 -9.50 2.79
N THR A 99 7.78 -9.41 2.13
CA THR A 99 7.33 -10.24 1.00
C THR A 99 7.73 -9.61 -0.32
N ALA A 100 7.76 -8.28 -0.40
CA ALA A 100 8.32 -7.56 -1.53
C ALA A 100 9.03 -6.28 -1.08
N ILE A 101 9.89 -5.76 -1.94
CA ILE A 101 10.74 -4.60 -1.67
C ILE A 101 10.84 -3.72 -2.92
N SER A 102 10.83 -2.40 -2.72
CA SER A 102 11.07 -1.45 -3.80
C SER A 102 12.55 -1.39 -4.18
N PRO A 103 12.90 -0.75 -5.30
CA PRO A 103 14.26 -0.27 -5.51
C PRO A 103 14.70 0.67 -4.38
N ASN A 104 16.02 0.75 -4.16
CA ASN A 104 16.59 1.68 -3.20
C ASN A 104 16.15 3.12 -3.50
N THR A 105 15.75 3.84 -2.47
CA THR A 105 15.25 5.21 -2.52
C THR A 105 15.43 5.87 -1.16
N ASP A 106 15.85 7.12 -1.16
CA ASP A 106 15.87 7.94 0.06
C ASP A 106 14.53 8.66 0.30
N SER A 107 13.53 8.39 -0.56
CA SER A 107 12.24 9.05 -0.49
C SER A 107 11.28 8.35 0.46
N TYR A 108 10.88 9.10 1.49
CA TYR A 108 9.75 8.77 2.36
C TYR A 108 8.39 9.07 1.72
N ASP A 109 8.33 9.63 0.51
CA ASP A 109 7.09 9.70 -0.26
C ASP A 109 6.97 8.44 -1.12
N ILE A 110 6.01 7.58 -0.79
CA ILE A 110 5.79 6.32 -1.50
C ILE A 110 5.37 6.53 -2.97
N ASN A 111 4.79 7.68 -3.32
CA ASN A 111 4.24 7.94 -4.65
C ASN A 111 5.30 8.21 -5.72
N VAL A 112 6.52 8.53 -5.29
CA VAL A 112 7.66 8.74 -6.19
C VAL A 112 8.56 7.51 -6.25
N VAL A 113 8.21 6.43 -5.54
CA VAL A 113 8.98 5.19 -5.54
C VAL A 113 8.83 4.51 -6.91
N PRO A 114 9.93 4.05 -7.53
CA PRO A 114 9.86 3.34 -8.80
C PRO A 114 8.99 2.07 -8.73
N THR A 115 8.45 1.64 -9.87
CA THR A 115 7.54 0.48 -9.97
C THR A 115 8.25 -0.87 -10.04
N ASP A 116 9.58 -0.90 -10.08
CA ASP A 116 10.39 -2.10 -10.30
C ASP A 116 10.59 -2.89 -9.00
N TRP A 117 9.48 -3.21 -8.32
CA TRP A 117 9.49 -3.93 -7.06
C TRP A 117 9.87 -5.41 -7.25
N LEU A 118 10.56 -5.96 -6.26
CA LEU A 118 11.00 -7.35 -6.23
C LEU A 118 10.22 -8.13 -5.17
N VAL A 119 9.80 -9.34 -5.51
CA VAL A 119 9.12 -10.29 -4.61
C VAL A 119 10.13 -11.29 -4.07
N ARG A 120 10.06 -11.57 -2.76
CA ARG A 120 10.79 -12.64 -2.10
C ARG A 120 10.01 -13.94 -2.21
N GLN A 121 10.59 -14.95 -2.87
CA GLN A 121 9.95 -16.27 -2.99
C GLN A 121 10.13 -17.12 -1.73
N ASP A 122 11.31 -17.05 -1.13
CA ASP A 122 11.67 -17.76 0.11
C ASP A 122 12.68 -16.93 0.91
N GLU A 123 12.72 -17.15 2.23
CA GLU A 123 13.69 -16.51 3.13
C GLU A 123 15.13 -16.85 2.76
N SER A 124 15.35 -18.02 2.15
CA SER A 124 16.66 -18.49 1.71
C SER A 124 17.18 -17.87 0.40
N TRP A 125 16.32 -17.18 -0.36
CA TRP A 125 16.69 -16.59 -1.64
C TRP A 125 17.15 -15.14 -1.47
N SER A 126 18.38 -14.86 -1.90
CA SER A 126 18.96 -13.51 -1.88
C SER A 126 18.52 -12.63 -3.05
N GLU A 127 18.07 -13.24 -4.14
CA GLU A 127 17.66 -12.52 -5.35
C GLU A 127 16.13 -12.52 -5.46
N GLY A 128 15.54 -11.32 -5.46
CA GLY A 128 14.09 -11.14 -5.62
C GLY A 128 13.66 -11.25 -7.09
N ILE A 129 12.40 -11.62 -7.30
CA ILE A 129 11.80 -11.75 -8.64
C ILE A 129 11.02 -10.48 -8.96
N PRO A 130 11.25 -9.80 -10.10
CA PRO A 130 10.48 -8.62 -10.47
C PRO A 130 9.00 -8.91 -10.61
N PHE A 131 8.13 -8.06 -10.05
CA PHE A 131 6.68 -8.17 -10.28
C PHE A 131 6.35 -8.19 -11.77
N ASP A 132 5.37 -9.01 -12.13
CA ASP A 132 4.72 -8.94 -13.44
C ASP A 132 3.95 -7.64 -13.62
N PHE A 133 3.31 -7.17 -12.55
CA PHE A 133 2.66 -5.86 -12.48
C PHE A 133 2.64 -5.35 -11.03
N PHE A 134 3.09 -4.12 -10.81
CA PHE A 134 2.96 -3.43 -9.53
C PHE A 134 2.69 -1.94 -9.76
N ARG A 135 1.64 -1.41 -9.15
CA ARG A 135 1.31 0.01 -9.22
C ARG A 135 0.72 0.48 -7.91
N LEU A 136 1.19 1.63 -7.45
CA LEU A 136 0.61 2.33 -6.31
C LEU A 136 0.35 3.79 -6.67
N TRP A 137 -0.63 4.42 -6.01
CA TRP A 137 -0.89 5.85 -6.13
C TRP A 137 -1.69 6.37 -4.93
N CYS A 138 -1.53 7.65 -4.60
CA CYS A 138 -2.41 8.37 -3.69
C CYS A 138 -3.88 8.22 -4.07
N ASN A 139 -4.68 7.71 -3.14
CA ASN A 139 -6.11 7.56 -3.31
C ASN A 139 -6.91 8.48 -2.37
N ASP A 140 -6.30 9.55 -1.90
CA ASP A 140 -7.03 10.56 -1.14
C ASP A 140 -7.99 11.32 -2.05
N CYS A 141 -9.26 11.30 -1.68
CA CYS A 141 -10.21 12.25 -2.19
C CYS A 141 -10.08 13.59 -1.46
N ASN A 142 -10.42 14.67 -2.15
CA ASN A 142 -10.75 15.93 -1.49
C ASN A 142 -11.69 16.72 -2.41
N THR A 143 -12.39 17.69 -1.84
CA THR A 143 -13.41 18.50 -2.54
C THR A 143 -12.87 19.29 -3.75
N LYS A 144 -11.53 19.42 -3.91
CA LYS A 144 -10.90 20.26 -4.95
C LYS A 144 -10.20 19.49 -6.08
N LYS A 145 -9.53 18.37 -5.78
CA LYS A 145 -8.67 17.63 -6.73
C LYS A 145 -9.25 16.28 -7.13
N ASN A 146 -9.99 15.62 -6.24
CA ASN A 146 -10.55 14.29 -6.49
C ASN A 146 -11.88 14.14 -5.74
N PRO A 147 -12.97 14.80 -6.21
CA PRO A 147 -14.28 14.74 -5.56
C PRO A 147 -15.00 13.45 -5.92
N CYS A 148 -14.32 12.30 -5.84
CA CYS A 148 -14.89 10.98 -6.13
C CYS A 148 -15.54 10.91 -7.51
N SER A 149 -14.85 11.47 -8.51
CA SER A 149 -15.33 11.62 -9.90
C SER A 149 -16.71 12.29 -10.04
N GLY A 150 -17.12 13.10 -9.05
CA GLY A 150 -18.45 13.73 -9.00
C GLY A 150 -19.60 12.74 -8.80
N ALA A 151 -19.31 11.51 -8.35
CA ALA A 151 -20.24 10.40 -8.30
C ALA A 151 -20.20 9.70 -6.93
N GLY A 152 -19.90 10.48 -5.88
CA GLY A 152 -19.79 10.05 -4.50
C GLY A 152 -19.42 11.22 -3.59
N LYS A 153 -19.29 10.92 -2.30
CA LYS A 153 -18.85 11.85 -1.27
C LYS A 153 -17.44 11.49 -0.83
N CYS A 154 -16.63 12.50 -0.57
CA CYS A 154 -15.35 12.31 0.07
C CYS A 154 -15.56 12.33 1.58
N ASP A 155 -15.26 11.22 2.24
CA ASP A 155 -15.37 11.05 3.68
C ASP A 155 -14.17 11.70 4.39
N ASP A 156 -14.28 11.88 5.71
CA ASP A 156 -13.27 12.58 6.53
C ASP A 156 -11.90 11.88 6.52
N ASP A 157 -11.88 10.57 6.29
CA ASP A 157 -10.68 9.74 6.17
C ASP A 157 -10.03 9.82 4.79
N GLY A 158 -10.58 10.61 3.85
CA GLY A 158 -10.08 10.72 2.49
C GLY A 158 -10.52 9.61 1.54
N ARG A 159 -11.53 8.81 1.92
CA ARG A 159 -12.10 7.76 1.04
C ARG A 159 -13.38 8.21 0.35
N CYS A 160 -13.66 7.56 -0.77
CA CYS A 160 -14.86 7.84 -1.56
C CYS A 160 -16.03 6.93 -1.19
N SER A 161 -17.10 7.51 -0.68
CA SER A 161 -18.41 6.88 -0.51
C SER A 161 -19.24 7.07 -1.78
N CYS A 162 -19.33 6.02 -2.61
CA CYS A 162 -19.93 6.11 -3.93
C CYS A 162 -21.46 6.18 -3.92
N ASP A 163 -22.01 6.97 -4.83
CA ASP A 163 -23.45 7.02 -5.08
C ASP A 163 -23.98 5.67 -5.60
N LYS A 164 -25.30 5.46 -5.50
CA LYS A 164 -25.95 4.23 -5.99
C LYS A 164 -25.60 3.95 -7.46
N GLY A 165 -25.10 2.74 -7.73
CA GLY A 165 -24.70 2.32 -9.07
C GLY A 165 -23.32 2.82 -9.50
N ARG A 166 -22.51 3.31 -8.56
CA ARG A 166 -21.12 3.71 -8.77
C ARG A 166 -20.21 2.85 -7.90
N TYR A 167 -19.02 2.56 -8.42
CA TYR A 167 -18.09 1.59 -7.86
C TYR A 167 -16.63 2.01 -8.08
N GLY A 168 -15.73 1.36 -7.35
CA GLY A 168 -14.29 1.56 -7.41
C GLY A 168 -13.81 2.68 -6.50
N ALA A 169 -12.49 2.75 -6.32
CA ALA A 169 -11.82 3.66 -5.38
C ALA A 169 -12.12 5.16 -5.60
N THR A 170 -12.52 5.53 -6.81
CA THR A 170 -12.84 6.91 -7.20
C THR A 170 -14.28 7.10 -7.68
N CYS A 171 -15.15 6.10 -7.50
CA CYS A 171 -16.55 6.08 -7.97
C CYS A 171 -16.74 6.31 -9.49
N SER A 172 -15.69 6.10 -10.28
CA SER A 172 -15.70 6.33 -11.73
C SER A 172 -16.38 5.20 -12.51
N VAL A 173 -16.62 4.04 -11.90
CA VAL A 173 -17.12 2.84 -12.58
C VAL A 173 -18.62 2.67 -12.33
N ARG A 174 -19.39 2.28 -13.35
CA ARG A 174 -20.85 2.09 -13.27
C ARG A 174 -21.31 0.67 -12.93
N LYS A 175 -20.40 -0.29 -13.04
CA LYS A 175 -20.60 -1.70 -12.69
C LYS A 175 -19.29 -2.23 -12.13
N PRO A 176 -19.30 -3.06 -11.08
CA PRO A 176 -18.09 -3.77 -10.68
C PRO A 176 -17.61 -4.64 -11.85
N CYS A 177 -16.29 -4.74 -12.03
CA CYS A 177 -15.74 -5.69 -12.99
C CYS A 177 -16.10 -7.10 -12.53
N THR A 178 -16.63 -7.94 -13.43
CA THR A 178 -16.84 -9.37 -13.15
C THR A 178 -15.51 -10.11 -13.04
N GLU A 179 -14.51 -9.67 -13.82
CA GLU A 179 -13.15 -10.18 -13.79
C GLU A 179 -12.15 -9.02 -13.97
N LEU A 180 -11.02 -9.09 -13.28
CA LEU A 180 -9.86 -8.23 -13.52
C LEU A 180 -8.89 -9.01 -14.39
N ILE A 181 -8.75 -8.62 -15.66
CA ILE A 181 -7.79 -9.24 -16.57
C ILE A 181 -6.61 -8.27 -16.73
N VAL A 182 -5.41 -8.77 -16.46
CA VAL A 182 -4.16 -8.05 -16.77
C VAL A 182 -3.94 -8.13 -18.26
N ASP A 183 -4.10 -7.03 -18.98
CA ASP A 183 -3.71 -6.97 -20.39
C ASP A 183 -2.17 -6.89 -20.46
N ARG A 184 -1.55 -8.04 -20.73
CA ARG A 184 -0.11 -8.20 -20.87
C ARG A 184 0.46 -7.44 -22.07
N SER A 185 -0.36 -7.03 -23.04
CA SER A 185 0.08 -6.30 -24.22
C SER A 185 0.19 -4.79 -23.99
N LEU A 186 -0.47 -4.26 -22.94
CA LEU A 186 -0.53 -2.83 -22.67
C LEU A 186 0.11 -2.40 -21.34
N ALA A 187 0.48 -3.35 -20.45
CA ALA A 187 0.86 -3.05 -19.07
C ALA A 187 -0.15 -2.09 -18.37
N ARG A 188 -1.43 -2.20 -18.74
CA ARG A 188 -2.55 -1.39 -18.27
C ARG A 188 -3.79 -2.28 -18.19
N PHE A 189 -4.66 -2.02 -17.22
CA PHE A 189 -5.95 -2.72 -17.13
C PHE A 189 -6.91 -2.17 -18.19
N GLU A 190 -7.38 -3.05 -19.08
CA GLU A 190 -8.55 -2.78 -19.90
C GLU A 190 -9.81 -3.34 -19.23
N ARG A 191 -10.93 -2.63 -19.39
CA ARG A 191 -12.23 -3.09 -18.87
C ARG A 191 -12.82 -4.06 -19.88
N VAL A 192 -13.00 -5.32 -19.50
CA VAL A 192 -13.92 -6.21 -20.19
C VAL A 192 -15.30 -6.02 -19.56
N LEU A 193 -16.24 -5.45 -20.35
CA LEU A 193 -17.61 -5.14 -19.94
C LEU A 193 -18.55 -6.34 -20.09
#